data_AF-A0A1V5QJ92-F1
#
_entry.id   AF-A0A1V5QJ92-F1
#
_cell.length_a   1.000
_cell.length_b   1.000
_cell.length_c   1.000
_cell.angle_alpha   90.00
_cell.angle_beta   90.00
_cell.angle_gamma   90.00
#
_symmetry.space_group_name_H-M   'P 1'
#
loop_
_entity.id
_entity.type
_entity.pdbx_description
1 polymer ?
#
loop_
_entity_poly.entity_id
_entity_poly.type
_entity_poly.pdbx_seq_one_letter_code
_entity_poly.pdbx_strand_id
1 'polypeptide(L)'
;MIIAIDPGNSGGIAWQDDDGIVNCADMPPTAGDIIDHLRHLKALGREITAYLEKTGTYIPGNSGPSACKFARGCGLLEGAIMALSIPLIEIPPNVWMKSLGSLPKDKRARKNAIKGLMQARYPHLTITLSTADALGLLTYAIGKRISPQ
;
A
#
# COMPACT_ATOMS: atom_id res chain seq x y z
N MET A 1 13.62 3.76 5.71
CA MET A 1 12.61 3.72 4.64
C MET A 1 11.41 2.83 5.02
N ILE A 2 10.20 3.27 4.70
CA ILE A 2 8.97 2.46 4.83
C ILE A 2 8.30 2.40 3.46
N ILE A 3 7.90 1.21 3.01
CA ILE A 3 7.05 1.01 1.83
C ILE A 3 5.65 0.59 2.32
N ALA A 4 4.60 1.10 1.70
CA ALA A 4 3.23 0.67 1.88
C ALA A 4 2.59 0.34 0.53
N ILE A 5 1.88 -0.78 0.44
CA ILE A 5 1.35 -1.30 -0.82
C ILE A 5 -0.15 -1.64 -0.67
N ASP A 6 -0.97 -1.09 -1.57
CA ASP A 6 -2.32 -1.61 -1.86
C ASP A 6 -2.21 -2.62 -3.02
N PRO A 7 -2.41 -3.92 -2.76
CA PRO A 7 -2.26 -4.99 -3.77
C PRO A 7 -3.41 -5.07 -4.77
N GLY A 8 -4.42 -4.19 -4.69
CA GLY A 8 -5.48 -4.11 -5.69
C GLY A 8 -4.93 -4.02 -7.12
N ASN A 9 -5.67 -4.58 -8.10
CA ASN A 9 -5.29 -4.50 -9.53
C ASN A 9 -5.16 -3.04 -10.03
N SER A 10 -5.75 -2.08 -9.31
CA SER A 10 -5.60 -0.64 -9.54
C SER A 10 -5.14 0.08 -8.27
N GLY A 11 -4.40 -0.63 -7.42
CA GLY A 11 -3.75 -0.08 -6.24
C GLY A 11 -2.43 0.60 -6.60
N GLY A 12 -1.59 0.80 -5.60
CA GLY A 12 -0.37 1.56 -5.74
C GLY A 12 0.65 1.27 -4.65
N ILE A 13 1.79 1.92 -4.79
CA ILE A 13 2.93 1.84 -3.88
C ILE A 13 3.19 3.25 -3.36
N ALA A 14 3.31 3.39 -2.05
CA ALA A 14 3.73 4.62 -1.39
C ALA A 14 4.95 4.32 -0.52
N TRP A 15 5.87 5.27 -0.41
CA TRP A 15 7.03 5.10 0.47
C TRP A 15 7.48 6.42 1.09
N GLN A 16 8.09 6.29 2.27
CA GLN A 16 8.87 7.36 2.89
C GLN A 16 10.34 6.97 2.82
N ASP A 17 11.16 7.79 2.17
CA ASP A 17 12.60 7.59 2.08
C ASP A 17 13.32 7.88 3.42
N ASP A 18 14.65 7.76 3.40
CA ASP A 18 15.46 7.94 4.60
C ASP A 18 15.57 9.41 5.04
N ASP A 19 15.26 10.36 4.15
CA ASP A 19 15.19 11.80 4.44
C ASP A 19 13.78 12.23 4.91
N GLY A 20 12.84 11.29 4.96
CA GLY A 20 11.47 11.52 5.41
C GLY A 20 10.52 12.02 4.32
N ILE A 21 10.97 12.08 3.05
CA ILE A 21 10.14 12.52 1.93
C ILE A 21 9.18 11.41 1.52
N VAL A 22 7.90 11.76 1.42
CA VAL A 22 6.84 10.85 1.03
C VAL A 22 6.62 10.92 -0.47
N ASN A 23 6.58 9.74 -1.10
CA ASN A 23 6.40 9.53 -2.51
C ASN A 23 5.32 8.46 -2.76
N CYS A 24 4.73 8.46 -3.95
CA CYS A 24 3.81 7.41 -4.37
C CYS A 24 3.83 7.20 -5.89
N ALA A 25 3.51 5.98 -6.31
CA ALA A 25 3.35 5.60 -7.71
C ALA A 25 2.19 4.61 -7.86
N ASP A 26 1.58 4.58 -9.04
CA ASP A 26 0.68 3.50 -9.42
C ASP A 26 1.42 2.15 -9.39
N MET A 27 0.67 1.06 -9.22
CA MET A 27 1.26 -0.27 -9.32
C MET A 27 1.94 -0.44 -10.69
N PRO A 28 3.23 -0.83 -10.73
CA PRO A 28 3.90 -1.08 -12.00
C PRO A 28 3.17 -2.15 -12.85
N PRO A 29 3.18 -2.02 -14.19
CA PRO A 29 2.23 -2.74 -15.04
C PRO A 29 2.52 -4.23 -15.20
N THR A 30 3.76 -4.67 -14.98
CA THR A 30 4.15 -6.09 -15.08
C THR A 30 4.83 -6.59 -13.80
N ALA A 31 4.91 -7.91 -13.67
CA ALA A 31 5.61 -8.54 -12.55
C ALA A 31 7.10 -8.18 -12.49
N GLY A 32 7.76 -8.05 -13.66
CA GLY A 32 9.14 -7.60 -13.75
C GLY A 32 9.29 -6.18 -13.23
N ASP A 33 8.42 -5.27 -13.68
CA ASP A 33 8.46 -3.87 -13.26
C ASP A 33 8.21 -3.70 -11.76
N ILE A 34 7.32 -4.52 -11.17
CA ILE A 34 7.09 -4.53 -9.72
C ILE A 34 8.36 -4.92 -8.98
N ILE A 35 9.00 -6.03 -9.39
CA ILE A 35 10.21 -6.54 -8.74
C ILE A 35 11.36 -5.54 -8.89
N ASP A 36 11.53 -4.95 -10.08
CA ASP A 36 12.56 -3.96 -10.35
C ASP A 36 12.35 -2.69 -9.53
N HIS A 37 11.10 -2.24 -9.40
CA HIS A 37 10.75 -1.10 -8.55
C HIS A 37 11.06 -1.39 -7.06
N LEU A 38 10.67 -2.55 -6.54
CA LEU A 38 10.98 -2.95 -5.16
C LEU A 38 12.49 -3.09 -4.93
N ARG A 39 13.23 -3.64 -5.90
CA ARG A 39 14.69 -3.77 -5.84
C ARG A 39 15.35 -2.40 -5.84
N HIS A 40 14.86 -1.46 -6.64
CA HIS A 40 15.33 -0.09 -6.66
C HIS A 40 15.13 0.59 -5.30
N LEU A 41 13.92 0.51 -4.72
CA LEU A 41 13.66 1.06 -3.38
C LEU A 41 14.54 0.40 -2.31
N LYS A 42 14.73 -0.93 -2.38
CA LYS A 42 15.64 -1.65 -1.47
C LYS A 42 17.09 -1.18 -1.54
N ALA A 43 17.56 -0.79 -2.74
CA ALA A 43 18.90 -0.28 -2.95
C ALA A 43 19.07 1.15 -2.42
N LEU A 44 18.01 1.96 -2.45
CA LEU A 44 18.01 3.33 -1.92
C LEU A 44 17.91 3.38 -0.39
N GLY A 45 17.12 2.49 0.22
CA GLY A 45 16.87 2.51 1.66
C GLY A 45 17.91 1.76 2.49
N ARG A 46 18.45 2.40 3.53
CA ARG A 46 19.37 1.79 4.51
C ARG A 46 18.69 0.67 5.29
N GLU A 47 17.55 0.98 5.88
CA GLU A 47 16.66 0.03 6.57
C GLU A 47 15.27 0.15 5.96
N ILE A 48 14.75 -0.96 5.44
CA ILE A 48 13.47 -0.98 4.74
C ILE A 48 12.49 -1.94 5.41
N THR A 49 11.23 -1.56 5.45
CA THR A 49 10.13 -2.43 5.87
C THR A 49 8.95 -2.20 4.94
N ALA A 50 8.37 -3.27 4.43
CA ALA A 50 7.18 -3.23 3.60
C ALA A 50 5.94 -3.50 4.46
N TYR A 51 4.94 -2.65 4.31
CA TYR A 51 3.60 -2.83 4.82
C TYR A 51 2.67 -3.17 3.66
N LEU A 52 2.00 -4.31 3.73
CA LEU A 52 1.06 -4.73 2.70
C LEU A 52 -0.35 -4.73 3.29
N GLU A 53 -1.32 -4.16 2.57
CA GLU A 53 -2.71 -4.31 2.99
C GLU A 53 -3.08 -5.80 2.98
N LYS A 54 -3.51 -6.31 4.14
CA LYS A 54 -3.95 -7.71 4.27
C LYS A 54 -5.29 -7.88 3.58
N THR A 55 -5.25 -8.49 2.40
CA THR A 55 -6.45 -8.72 1.60
C THR A 55 -7.29 -9.86 2.18
N GLY A 56 -8.60 -9.78 1.94
CA GLY A 56 -9.54 -10.81 2.37
C GLY A 56 -9.40 -12.11 1.57
N THR A 57 -10.07 -13.16 2.04
CA THR A 57 -10.23 -14.42 1.31
C THR A 57 -11.25 -14.28 0.18
N TYR A 58 -11.51 -15.38 -0.55
CA TYR A 58 -12.56 -15.43 -1.56
C TYR A 58 -13.87 -14.83 -1.05
N ILE A 59 -14.42 -13.88 -1.80
CA ILE A 59 -15.73 -13.28 -1.53
C ILE A 59 -16.76 -13.99 -2.43
N PRO A 60 -17.80 -14.63 -1.85
CA PRO A 60 -18.88 -15.21 -2.63
C PRO A 60 -19.51 -14.19 -3.59
N GLY A 61 -19.65 -14.58 -4.86
CA GLY A 61 -20.17 -13.70 -5.92
C GLY A 61 -19.09 -13.07 -6.80
N ASN A 62 -17.80 -13.15 -6.42
CA ASN A 62 -16.71 -12.82 -7.34
C ASN A 62 -16.56 -13.91 -8.40
N SER A 63 -16.21 -13.53 -9.63
CA SER A 63 -15.87 -14.51 -10.66
C SER A 63 -14.58 -15.25 -10.28
N GLY A 64 -14.55 -16.56 -10.50
CA GLY A 64 -13.37 -17.39 -10.27
C GLY A 64 -12.10 -16.82 -10.93
N PRO A 65 -12.14 -16.44 -12.23
CA PRO A 65 -10.99 -15.85 -12.90
C PRO A 65 -10.47 -14.56 -12.24
N SER A 66 -11.36 -13.64 -11.83
CA SER A 66 -10.95 -12.40 -11.15
C SER A 66 -10.34 -12.68 -9.79
N ALA A 67 -10.90 -13.63 -9.03
CA ALA A 67 -10.36 -14.05 -7.75
C ALA A 67 -8.96 -14.68 -7.90
N CYS A 68 -8.75 -15.55 -8.88
CA CYS A 68 -7.44 -16.14 -9.17
C CYS A 68 -6.41 -15.10 -9.62
N LYS A 69 -6.82 -14.15 -10.48
CA LYS A 69 -5.94 -13.05 -10.91
C LYS A 69 -5.51 -12.19 -9.71
N PHE A 70 -6.45 -11.85 -8.84
CA PHE A 70 -6.18 -11.09 -7.63
C PHE A 70 -5.22 -11.84 -6.69
N ALA A 71 -5.53 -13.11 -6.37
CA ALA A 71 -4.68 -13.94 -5.52
C ALA A 71 -3.25 -14.10 -6.07
N ARG A 72 -3.10 -14.25 -7.39
CA ARG A 72 -1.78 -14.29 -8.04
C ARG A 72 -1.04 -12.96 -7.92
N GLY A 73 -1.74 -11.83 -7.99
CA GLY A 73 -1.16 -10.50 -7.78
C GLY A 73 -0.65 -10.32 -6.34
N CYS A 74 -1.46 -10.68 -5.34
CA CYS A 74 -1.03 -10.66 -3.94
C CYS A 74 0.19 -11.56 -3.69
N GLY A 75 0.13 -12.81 -4.16
CA GLY A 75 1.23 -13.76 -4.00
C GLY A 75 2.52 -13.33 -4.70
N LEU A 76 2.42 -12.63 -5.84
CA LEU A 76 3.58 -12.03 -6.51
C LEU A 76 4.23 -10.96 -5.62
N LEU A 77 3.45 -10.05 -5.03
CA LEU A 77 3.96 -9.00 -4.16
C LEU A 77 4.61 -9.58 -2.90
N GLU A 78 3.90 -10.47 -2.21
CA GLU A 78 4.41 -11.18 -1.03
C GLU A 78 5.72 -11.92 -1.36
N GLY A 79 5.72 -12.71 -2.44
CA GLY A 79 6.89 -13.46 -2.89
C GLY A 79 8.07 -12.58 -3.30
N ALA A 80 7.82 -11.47 -4.01
CA ALA A 80 8.85 -10.53 -4.41
C ALA A 80 9.50 -9.82 -3.21
N ILE A 81 8.68 -9.36 -2.26
CA ILE A 81 9.15 -8.70 -1.02
C ILE A 81 10.01 -9.67 -0.21
N MET A 82 9.55 -10.91 -0.02
CA MET A 82 10.30 -11.95 0.68
C MET A 82 11.60 -12.33 -0.04
N ALA A 83 11.57 -12.50 -1.36
CA ALA A 83 12.74 -12.82 -2.16
C ALA A 83 13.82 -11.73 -2.12
N LEU A 84 13.42 -10.46 -1.99
CA LEU A 84 14.32 -9.32 -1.80
C LEU A 84 14.77 -9.14 -0.34
N SER A 85 14.41 -10.06 0.56
CA SER A 85 14.72 -10.00 1.99
C SER A 85 14.25 -8.69 2.64
N ILE A 86 13.10 -8.18 2.21
CA ILE A 86 12.45 -7.02 2.81
C ILE A 86 11.52 -7.52 3.91
N PRO A 87 11.67 -7.09 5.18
CA PRO A 87 10.70 -7.38 6.24
C PRO A 87 9.29 -6.97 5.82
N LEU A 88 8.34 -7.91 5.91
CA LEU A 88 6.94 -7.73 5.51
C LEU A 88 6.02 -7.73 6.73
N ILE A 89 5.16 -6.71 6.82
CA ILE A 89 4.11 -6.59 7.82
C ILE A 89 2.77 -6.44 7.10
N GLU A 90 1.86 -7.38 7.34
CA GLU A 90 0.52 -7.32 6.78
C GLU A 90 -0.46 -6.62 7.72
N ILE A 91 -1.18 -5.61 7.23
CA ILE A 91 -2.13 -4.82 8.03
C ILE A 91 -3.53 -4.90 7.43
N PRO A 92 -4.55 -5.35 8.19
CA PRO A 92 -5.94 -5.35 7.73
C PRO A 92 -6.48 -3.94 7.41
N PRO A 93 -7.38 -3.79 6.41
CA PRO A 93 -7.93 -2.49 6.01
C PRO A 93 -8.58 -1.73 7.16
N ASN A 94 -9.36 -2.43 7.98
CA ASN A 94 -10.05 -1.85 9.13
C ASN A 94 -9.10 -1.38 10.25
N VAL A 95 -7.84 -1.83 10.29
CA VAL A 95 -6.87 -1.41 11.30
C VAL A 95 -6.27 -0.06 10.93
N TRP A 96 -5.74 0.08 9.71
CA TRP A 96 -5.15 1.35 9.29
C TRP A 96 -6.22 2.42 9.00
N MET A 97 -7.38 2.05 8.46
CA MET A 97 -8.45 3.02 8.19
C MET A 97 -8.97 3.69 9.46
N LYS A 98 -8.95 3.00 10.61
CA LYS A 98 -9.34 3.58 11.91
C LYS A 98 -8.43 4.74 12.31
N SER A 99 -7.15 4.75 11.93
CA SER A 99 -6.27 5.88 12.25
C SER A 99 -6.56 7.14 11.43
N LEU A 100 -7.41 7.05 10.40
CA LEU A 100 -7.87 8.19 9.61
C LEU A 100 -9.16 8.83 10.15
N GLY A 101 -9.70 8.32 11.27
CA GLY A 101 -10.95 8.79 11.86
C GLY A 101 -12.18 8.17 11.21
N SER A 102 -13.31 8.90 11.27
CA SER A 102 -14.59 8.42 10.76
C SER A 102 -14.64 8.48 9.24
N LEU A 103 -14.71 7.31 8.60
CA LEU A 103 -14.84 7.18 7.15
C LEU A 103 -16.26 6.72 6.74
N PRO A 104 -16.75 7.11 5.55
CA PRO A 104 -18.01 6.62 5.01
C PRO A 104 -18.09 5.09 4.93
N LYS A 105 -19.31 4.54 5.12
CA LYS A 105 -19.57 3.09 4.95
C LYS A 105 -19.57 2.67 3.48
N ASP A 106 -20.09 3.52 2.60
CA ASP A 106 -20.07 3.28 1.16
C ASP A 106 -18.63 3.23 0.63
N LYS A 107 -18.33 2.23 -0.21
CA LYS A 107 -16.97 1.95 -0.69
C LYS A 107 -16.42 3.12 -1.53
N ARG A 108 -17.24 3.70 -2.41
CA ARG A 108 -16.82 4.78 -3.31
C ARG A 108 -16.60 6.07 -2.53
N ALA A 109 -17.56 6.43 -1.66
CA ALA A 109 -17.43 7.57 -0.78
C ALA A 109 -16.22 7.44 0.15
N ARG A 110 -15.95 6.24 0.68
CA ARG A 110 -14.77 5.97 1.51
C ARG A 110 -13.46 6.20 0.76
N LYS A 111 -13.30 5.63 -0.44
CA LYS A 111 -12.09 5.84 -1.25
C LYS A 111 -11.87 7.33 -1.58
N ASN A 112 -12.94 8.07 -1.90
CA ASN A 112 -12.85 9.51 -2.14
C ASN A 112 -12.48 10.30 -0.86
N ALA A 113 -13.01 9.93 0.30
CA ALA A 113 -12.65 10.53 1.58
C ALA A 113 -11.17 10.29 1.92
N ILE A 114 -10.68 9.07 1.74
CA ILE A 114 -9.26 8.73 1.95
C ILE A 114 -8.38 9.56 1.00
N LYS A 115 -8.72 9.62 -0.29
CA LYS A 115 -8.02 10.47 -1.26
C LYS A 115 -7.96 11.94 -0.79
N GLY A 116 -9.08 12.50 -0.35
CA GLY A 116 -9.14 13.88 0.14
C GLY A 116 -8.25 14.11 1.37
N LEU A 117 -8.27 13.18 2.33
CA LEU A 117 -7.41 13.23 3.50
C LEU A 117 -5.92 13.16 3.13
N MET A 118 -5.56 12.27 2.20
CA MET A 118 -4.17 12.12 1.76
C MET A 118 -3.71 13.34 0.96
N GLN A 119 -4.58 13.94 0.14
CA GLN A 119 -4.27 15.19 -0.59
C GLN A 119 -4.05 16.38 0.34
N ALA A 120 -4.83 16.48 1.42
CA ALA A 120 -4.61 17.49 2.44
C ALA A 120 -3.31 17.26 3.22
N ARG A 121 -2.95 15.99 3.48
CA ARG A 121 -1.75 15.62 4.24
C ARG A 121 -0.45 15.75 3.43
N TYR A 122 -0.49 15.44 2.14
CA TYR A 122 0.66 15.43 1.24
C TYR A 122 0.40 16.36 0.05
N PRO A 123 0.36 17.69 0.28
CA PRO A 123 -0.02 18.65 -0.77
C PRO A 123 0.99 18.72 -1.92
N HIS A 124 2.21 18.21 -1.74
CA HIS A 124 3.24 18.13 -2.78
C HIS A 124 3.04 16.96 -3.75
N LEU A 125 2.11 16.04 -3.46
CA LEU A 125 1.81 14.88 -4.32
C LEU A 125 0.54 15.09 -5.12
N THR A 126 0.54 14.58 -6.36
CA THR A 126 -0.69 14.40 -7.14
C THR A 126 -1.29 13.05 -6.78
N ILE A 127 -2.37 13.03 -6.00
CA ILE A 127 -2.94 11.80 -5.47
C ILE A 127 -4.14 11.33 -6.31
N THR A 128 -4.12 10.06 -6.67
CA THR A 128 -5.16 9.38 -7.45
C THR A 128 -5.89 8.37 -6.57
N LEU A 129 -6.94 7.74 -7.10
CA LEU A 129 -7.64 6.67 -6.36
C LEU A 129 -6.78 5.39 -6.23
N SER A 130 -5.77 5.22 -7.07
CA SER A 130 -4.82 4.11 -7.03
C SER A 130 -3.79 4.26 -5.92
N THR A 131 -3.31 5.48 -5.68
CA THR A 131 -2.27 5.73 -4.66
C THR A 131 -2.81 6.08 -3.27
N ALA A 132 -4.09 6.51 -3.18
CA ALA A 132 -4.68 7.00 -1.94
C ALA A 132 -4.66 5.97 -0.79
N ASP A 133 -5.04 4.71 -1.06
CA ASP A 133 -5.09 3.68 -0.01
C ASP A 133 -3.66 3.28 0.44
N ALA A 134 -2.70 3.22 -0.50
CA ALA A 134 -1.28 3.01 -0.18
C ALA A 134 -0.69 4.13 0.69
N LEU A 135 -1.03 5.40 0.40
CA LEU A 135 -0.65 6.55 1.23
C LEU A 135 -1.32 6.52 2.62
N GLY A 136 -2.57 6.07 2.69
CA GLY A 136 -3.28 5.86 3.95
C GLY A 136 -2.58 4.82 4.84
N LEU A 137 -2.19 3.69 4.26
CA LEU A 137 -1.42 2.65 4.93
C LEU A 137 -0.02 3.15 5.33
N LEU A 138 0.67 3.90 4.46
CA LEU A 138 1.97 4.51 4.77
C LEU A 138 1.86 5.44 5.98
N THR A 139 0.83 6.29 6.00
CA THR A 139 0.56 7.22 7.09
C THR A 139 0.41 6.49 8.42
N TYR A 140 -0.33 5.38 8.43
CA TYR A 140 -0.47 4.52 9.60
C TYR A 140 0.88 3.93 10.05
N ALA A 141 1.66 3.39 9.11
CA ALA A 141 2.96 2.79 9.40
C ALA A 141 3.96 3.79 9.99
N ILE A 142 4.03 5.02 9.44
CA ILE A 142 4.84 6.12 9.98
C ILE A 142 4.43 6.41 11.43
N GLY A 143 3.13 6.52 11.71
CA GLY A 143 2.62 6.78 13.06
C GLY A 143 3.00 5.68 14.07
N LYS A 144 3.02 4.41 13.63
CA LYS A 144 3.45 3.26 14.45
C LYS A 144 4.94 3.25 14.75
N ARG A 145 5.79 3.70 13.81
CA ARG A 145 7.24 3.79 14.02
C ARG A 145 7.61 4.88 15.05
N ILE A 146 6.85 5.96 15.12
CA ILE A 146 7.14 7.10 16.01
C ILE A 146 6.63 6.86 17.44
N SER A 147 5.63 6.00 17.62
CA SER A 147 5.12 5.64 18.95
C SER A 147 6.04 4.57 19.58
N PRO A 148 6.73 4.83 20.70
CA PRO A 148 7.39 3.77 21.46
C PRO A 148 6.34 2.75 21.90
N GLN A 149 6.67 1.47 21.84
CA GLN A 149 5.90 0.44 22.55
C GLN A 149 5.93 0.68 24.05
#